data_AF-A0A967ICB1-F1
#
_entry.id   AF-A0A967ICB1-F1
#
_cell.length_a   1.000
_cell.length_b   1.000
_cell.length_c   1.000
_cell.angle_alpha   90.00
_cell.angle_beta   90.00
_cell.angle_gamma   90.00
#
_symmetry.space_group_name_H-M   'P 1'
#
loop_
_entity.id
_entity.type
_entity.pdbx_description
1 polymer ?
#
loop_
_entity_poly.entity_id
_entity_poly.type
_entity_poly.pdbx_seq_one_letter_code
_entity_poly.pdbx_strand_id
1 'polypeptide(L)'
;PADRPVSRTGTVYGPEFILGVMSELFVVARQYAEHGGIHSAALCDNRGLLLHAEDIGRHNTIDRIAGQSLQRGIDAGDKLLVASGRVSSEMVAKAVRLGVTALASRTSPTSLAVDVCKEFDVGLAGYVRGGKMEIYANPHRFGVCHTVKDGT
;
A
#
# COMPACT_ATOMS: atom_id res chain seq x y z
N PRO A 1 0.36 7.13 -26.08
CA PRO A 1 1.50 7.72 -25.35
C PRO A 1 1.03 8.96 -24.58
N ALA A 2 0.54 8.74 -23.36
CA ALA A 2 -0.02 9.76 -22.50
C ALA A 2 0.62 9.61 -21.11
N ASP A 3 1.25 10.68 -20.67
CA ASP A 3 1.58 11.02 -19.28
C ASP A 3 2.30 9.95 -18.45
N ARG A 4 3.64 9.95 -18.60
CA ARG A 4 4.56 9.40 -17.61
C ARG A 4 4.39 10.19 -16.30
N PRO A 5 4.02 9.59 -15.16
CA PRO A 5 3.85 10.37 -13.94
C PRO A 5 5.21 10.77 -13.36
N VAL A 6 5.20 12.02 -12.92
CA VAL A 6 6.19 12.81 -12.19
C VAL A 6 7.00 11.99 -11.18
N SER A 7 8.33 12.07 -11.26
CA SER A 7 9.24 11.71 -10.17
C SER A 7 8.88 12.58 -8.95
N ARG A 8 8.17 12.01 -7.97
CA ARG A 8 7.77 12.70 -6.75
C ARG A 8 8.57 12.18 -5.55
N THR A 9 8.96 13.14 -4.73
CA THR A 9 9.88 13.10 -3.59
C THR A 9 9.83 11.82 -2.75
N GLY A 10 10.96 11.10 -2.70
CA GLY A 10 11.78 10.82 -1.51
C GLY A 10 11.20 10.37 -0.17
N THR A 11 9.89 10.23 0.03
CA THR A 11 9.37 9.79 1.32
C THR A 11 9.72 8.34 1.54
N VAL A 12 10.40 8.09 2.67
CA VAL A 12 10.85 6.77 3.09
C VAL A 12 10.05 6.35 4.31
N TYR A 13 9.44 5.17 4.23
CA TYR A 13 8.67 4.59 5.33
C TYR A 13 9.46 3.45 5.97
N GLY A 14 9.95 3.67 7.20
CA GLY A 14 10.73 2.66 7.92
C GLY A 14 9.89 1.41 8.30
N PRO A 15 10.52 0.23 8.47
CA PRO A 15 9.80 -1.01 8.77
C PRO A 15 8.92 -0.94 10.04
N GLU A 16 9.41 -0.31 11.11
CA GLU A 16 8.66 -0.16 12.35
C GLU A 16 7.36 0.63 12.15
N PHE A 17 7.43 1.73 11.39
CA PHE A 17 6.26 2.53 11.05
C PHE A 17 5.24 1.70 10.26
N ILE A 18 5.68 0.99 9.22
CA ILE A 18 4.82 0.16 8.36
C ILE A 18 4.13 -0.93 9.17
N LEU A 19 4.87 -1.60 10.06
CA LEU A 19 4.31 -2.60 10.97
C LEU A 19 3.27 -1.97 11.90
N GLY A 20 3.55 -0.79 12.46
CA GLY A 20 2.63 -0.03 13.31
C GLY A 20 1.32 0.31 12.61
N VAL A 21 1.37 0.97 11.45
CA VAL A 21 0.15 1.35 10.71
C VAL A 21 -0.60 0.14 10.13
N MET A 22 0.10 -0.95 9.81
CA MET A 22 -0.56 -2.20 9.42
C MET A 22 -1.34 -2.79 10.60
N SER A 23 -0.77 -2.79 11.81
CA SER A 23 -1.50 -3.18 13.02
C SER A 23 -2.67 -2.25 13.32
N GLU A 24 -2.49 -0.94 13.19
CA GLU A 24 -3.55 0.05 13.39
C GLU A 24 -4.73 -0.15 12.42
N LEU A 25 -4.46 -0.47 11.15
CA LEU A 25 -5.50 -0.80 10.17
C LEU A 25 -6.44 -1.91 10.69
N PHE A 26 -5.91 -2.94 11.33
CA PHE A 26 -6.73 -4.03 11.88
C PHE A 26 -7.44 -3.69 13.18
N VAL A 27 -6.97 -2.68 13.92
CA VAL A 27 -7.68 -2.15 15.09
C VAL A 27 -8.89 -1.33 14.64
N VAL A 28 -8.75 -0.53 13.58
CA VAL A 28 -9.84 0.32 13.07
C VAL A 28 -10.79 -0.41 12.13
N ALA A 29 -10.35 -1.50 11.49
CA ALA A 29 -11.17 -2.34 10.60
C ALA A 29 -12.14 -3.22 11.41
N ARG A 30 -13.21 -2.61 11.90
CA ARG A 30 -14.24 -3.25 12.73
C ARG A 30 -14.93 -4.39 11.99
N GLN A 31 -15.22 -4.22 10.70
CA GLN A 31 -15.99 -5.21 9.95
C GLN A 31 -15.13 -6.38 9.46
N TYR A 32 -13.84 -6.14 9.18
CA TYR A 32 -12.87 -7.21 8.89
C TYR A 32 -12.80 -8.27 10.00
N ALA A 33 -12.81 -7.84 11.26
CA ALA A 33 -12.72 -8.74 12.41
C ALA A 33 -14.00 -9.56 12.61
N GLU A 34 -15.15 -9.03 12.22
CA GLU A 34 -16.46 -9.64 12.44
C GLU A 34 -16.93 -10.52 11.26
N HIS A 35 -16.47 -10.25 10.04
CA HIS A 35 -16.94 -10.93 8.82
C HIS A 35 -15.77 -11.34 7.92
N GLY A 36 -15.58 -12.66 7.73
CA GLY A 36 -14.46 -13.28 7.00
C GLY A 36 -14.41 -13.05 5.47
N GLY A 37 -14.99 -11.97 4.97
CA GLY A 37 -15.05 -11.64 3.53
C GLY A 37 -14.90 -10.15 3.23
N ILE A 38 -14.47 -9.35 4.22
CA ILE A 38 -14.25 -7.91 4.05
C ILE A 38 -12.76 -7.65 3.87
N HIS A 39 -12.45 -6.66 3.05
CA HIS A 39 -11.12 -6.12 2.86
C HIS A 39 -11.06 -4.70 3.39
N SER A 40 -9.87 -4.30 3.82
CA SER A 40 -9.63 -2.98 4.40
C SER A 40 -8.37 -2.41 3.78
N ALA A 41 -8.38 -1.11 3.53
CA ALA A 41 -7.19 -0.36 3.15
C ALA A 41 -7.16 0.98 3.90
N ALA A 42 -5.97 1.55 4.03
CA ALA A 42 -5.80 2.89 4.55
C ALA A 42 -4.71 3.65 3.81
N LEU A 43 -4.89 4.97 3.71
CA LEU A 43 -3.88 5.91 3.25
C LEU A 43 -3.21 6.52 4.48
N CYS A 44 -1.89 6.51 4.51
CA CYS A 44 -1.10 6.93 5.66
C CYS A 44 -0.10 8.03 5.27
N ASP A 45 0.14 8.98 6.17
CA ASP A 45 1.27 9.90 6.12
C ASP A 45 2.35 9.49 7.13
N ASN A 46 3.29 10.37 7.45
CA ASN A 46 4.33 10.13 8.45
C ASN A 46 3.84 10.16 9.91
N ARG A 47 2.57 10.48 10.16
CA ARG A 47 1.95 10.55 11.49
C ARG A 47 1.02 9.37 11.76
N GLY A 48 0.50 8.71 10.73
CA GLY A 48 -0.34 7.52 10.87
C GLY A 48 -1.40 7.43 9.78
N LEU A 49 -2.55 6.83 10.10
CA LEU A 49 -3.67 6.68 9.18
C LEU A 49 -4.40 8.02 8.95
N LEU A 50 -4.56 8.42 7.68
CA LEU A 50 -5.35 9.59 7.28
C LEU A 50 -6.77 9.21 6.87
N LEU A 51 -6.90 8.14 6.11
CA LEU A 51 -8.15 7.62 5.56
C LEU A 51 -8.18 6.11 5.72
N HIS A 52 -9.36 5.55 5.96
CA HIS A 52 -9.57 4.10 5.88
C HIS A 52 -10.84 3.80 5.10
N ALA A 53 -10.86 2.64 4.47
CA ALA A 53 -12.04 2.11 3.79
C ALA A 53 -12.12 0.59 4.00
N GLU A 54 -13.35 0.12 4.22
CA GLU A 54 -13.71 -1.30 4.21
C GLU A 54 -14.66 -1.58 3.05
N ASP A 55 -14.54 -2.75 2.42
CA ASP A 55 -15.40 -3.20 1.33
C ASP A 55 -15.31 -4.73 1.15
N ILE A 56 -16.32 -5.35 0.56
CA ILE A 56 -16.26 -6.78 0.16
C ILE A 56 -15.23 -6.97 -0.96
N GLY A 57 -15.09 -5.98 -1.85
CA GLY A 57 -14.10 -5.98 -2.93
C GLY A 57 -12.80 -5.30 -2.51
N ARG A 58 -11.67 -6.02 -2.52
CA ARG A 58 -10.35 -5.44 -2.21
C ARG A 58 -9.93 -4.26 -3.12
N HIS A 59 -10.41 -4.20 -4.35
CA HIS A 59 -10.10 -3.08 -5.26
C HIS A 59 -10.96 -1.85 -4.95
N ASN A 60 -12.18 -2.06 -4.46
CA ASN A 60 -13.11 -0.99 -4.08
C ASN A 60 -12.57 -0.18 -2.90
N THR A 61 -11.83 -0.80 -1.98
CA THR A 61 -11.23 -0.07 -0.85
C THR A 61 -10.30 1.05 -1.34
N ILE A 62 -9.53 0.80 -2.41
CA ILE A 62 -8.65 1.80 -3.02
C ILE A 62 -9.47 2.88 -3.74
N ASP A 63 -10.54 2.53 -4.45
CA ASP A 63 -11.42 3.51 -5.09
C ASP A 63 -12.10 4.43 -4.06
N ARG A 64 -12.54 3.87 -2.93
CA ARG A 64 -13.11 4.65 -1.83
C ARG A 64 -12.09 5.59 -1.21
N ILE A 65 -10.85 5.14 -0.99
CA ILE A 65 -9.75 6.00 -0.53
C ILE A 65 -9.47 7.11 -1.55
N ALA A 66 -9.43 6.80 -2.84
CA ALA A 66 -9.19 7.79 -3.89
C ALA A 66 -10.31 8.84 -3.91
N GLY A 67 -11.57 8.42 -3.85
CA GLY A 67 -12.72 9.32 -3.76
C GLY A 67 -12.67 10.22 -2.52
N GLN A 68 -12.35 9.65 -1.35
CA GLN A 68 -12.19 10.43 -0.11
C GLN A 68 -11.01 11.41 -0.18
N SER A 69 -9.89 11.00 -0.78
CA SER A 69 -8.71 11.85 -0.95
C SER A 69 -9.04 13.06 -1.80
N LEU A 70 -9.74 12.84 -2.92
CA LEU A 70 -10.21 13.92 -3.80
C LEU A 70 -11.18 14.86 -3.07
N GLN A 71 -12.17 14.33 -2.36
CA GLN A 71 -13.16 15.15 -1.62
C GLN A 71 -12.52 16.01 -0.53
N ARG A 72 -11.43 15.53 0.10
CA ARG A 72 -10.75 16.22 1.19
C ARG A 72 -9.51 17.01 0.74
N GLY A 73 -9.20 17.04 -0.56
CA GLY A 73 -8.01 17.70 -1.08
C GLY A 73 -6.70 17.12 -0.56
N ILE A 74 -6.65 15.82 -0.28
CA ILE A 74 -5.45 15.13 0.21
C ILE A 74 -4.61 14.69 -0.98
N ASP A 75 -3.39 15.24 -1.10
CA ASP A 75 -2.39 14.73 -2.04
C ASP A 75 -1.77 13.42 -1.51
N ALA A 76 -1.76 12.40 -2.37
CA ALA A 76 -1.20 11.09 -2.09
C ALA A 76 0.28 10.95 -2.49
N GLY A 77 0.85 11.98 -3.13
CA GLY A 77 2.21 12.00 -3.73
C GLY A 77 3.39 11.72 -2.79
N ASP A 78 3.14 11.66 -1.48
CA ASP A 78 4.08 11.41 -0.38
C ASP A 78 3.54 10.34 0.58
N LYS A 79 2.44 9.66 0.25
CA LYS A 79 1.68 8.76 1.14
C LYS A 79 2.02 7.29 0.92
N LEU A 80 1.77 6.50 1.97
CA LEU A 80 1.80 5.04 1.97
C LEU A 80 0.36 4.50 1.90
N LEU A 81 0.11 3.53 1.03
CA LEU A 81 -1.13 2.76 1.05
C LEU A 81 -0.90 1.43 1.78
N VAL A 82 -1.74 1.08 2.74
CA VAL A 82 -1.73 -0.23 3.41
C VAL A 82 -3.01 -0.99 3.11
N ALA A 83 -2.92 -2.31 2.89
CA ALA A 83 -4.06 -3.14 2.53
C ALA A 83 -4.05 -4.53 3.20
N SER A 84 -5.23 -5.05 3.52
CA SER A 84 -5.40 -6.36 4.17
C SER A 84 -5.32 -7.55 3.22
N GLY A 85 -5.59 -7.36 1.93
CA GLY A 85 -5.69 -8.42 0.92
C GLY A 85 -4.49 -8.54 -0.03
N ARG A 86 -4.55 -9.54 -0.92
CA ARG A 86 -3.52 -9.77 -1.96
C ARG A 86 -3.43 -8.57 -2.91
N VAL A 87 -2.22 -8.24 -3.35
CA VAL A 87 -1.99 -7.12 -4.26
C VAL A 87 -1.95 -7.63 -5.70
N SER A 88 -3.00 -7.36 -6.48
CA SER A 88 -3.01 -7.59 -7.93
C SER A 88 -2.47 -6.38 -8.69
N SER A 89 -2.13 -6.57 -9.96
CA SER A 89 -1.73 -5.49 -10.86
C SER A 89 -2.79 -4.39 -10.99
N GLU A 90 -4.08 -4.74 -10.93
CA GLU A 90 -5.18 -3.78 -10.93
C GLU A 90 -5.19 -2.89 -9.68
N MET A 91 -4.88 -3.47 -8.52
CA MET A 91 -4.76 -2.69 -7.27
C MET A 91 -3.56 -1.75 -7.34
N VAL A 92 -2.42 -2.22 -7.86
CA VAL A 92 -1.25 -1.37 -8.09
C VAL A 92 -1.57 -0.26 -9.09
N ALA A 93 -2.26 -0.55 -10.20
CA ALA A 93 -2.63 0.47 -11.18
C ALA A 93 -3.50 1.57 -10.57
N LYS A 94 -4.44 1.23 -9.68
CA LYS A 94 -5.24 2.20 -8.91
C LYS A 94 -4.38 3.01 -7.94
N ALA A 95 -3.46 2.36 -7.23
CA ALA A 95 -2.54 3.01 -6.31
C ALA A 95 -1.58 3.99 -7.02
N VAL A 96 -1.01 3.58 -8.17
CA VAL A 96 -0.18 4.42 -9.04
C VAL A 96 -0.97 5.62 -9.56
N ARG A 97 -2.22 5.42 -10.01
CA ARG A 97 -3.10 6.52 -10.45
C ARG A 97 -3.48 7.47 -9.32
N LEU A 98 -3.66 6.95 -8.10
CA LEU A 98 -3.84 7.77 -6.90
C LEU A 98 -2.58 8.59 -6.59
N GLY A 99 -1.40 8.08 -6.95
CA GLY A 99 -0.12 8.77 -6.83
C GLY A 99 0.68 8.40 -5.59
N VAL A 100 0.37 7.26 -4.94
CA VAL A 100 1.11 6.85 -3.73
C VAL A 100 2.55 6.44 -4.04
N THR A 101 3.45 6.68 -3.08
CA THR A 101 4.88 6.38 -3.22
C THR A 101 5.23 4.95 -2.80
N ALA A 102 4.40 4.36 -1.95
CA ALA A 102 4.59 3.02 -1.42
C ALA A 102 3.25 2.31 -1.17
N LEU A 103 3.28 0.99 -1.27
CA LEU A 103 2.20 0.06 -1.00
C LEU A 103 2.71 -1.06 -0.09
N ALA A 104 1.97 -1.35 0.99
CA ALA A 104 2.28 -2.45 1.89
C ALA A 104 1.04 -3.33 2.11
N SER A 105 1.20 -4.65 2.02
CA SER A 105 0.12 -5.60 2.20
C SER A 105 0.42 -6.63 3.28
N ARG A 106 -0.61 -7.03 4.02
CA ARG A 106 -0.55 -8.16 4.95
C ARG A 106 -0.26 -9.49 4.25
N THR A 107 -0.51 -9.60 2.94
CA THR A 107 -0.40 -10.86 2.18
C THR A 107 0.43 -10.68 0.91
N SER A 108 0.34 -11.62 -0.04
CA SER A 108 1.20 -11.67 -1.22
C SER A 108 0.81 -10.70 -2.32
N PRO A 109 1.80 -10.09 -3.02
CA PRO A 109 1.61 -9.52 -4.34
C PRO A 109 1.66 -10.60 -5.44
N THR A 110 1.11 -10.30 -6.62
CA THR A 110 1.34 -11.10 -7.84
C THR A 110 2.61 -10.63 -8.56
N SER A 111 3.25 -11.49 -9.37
CA SER A 111 4.45 -11.11 -10.12
C SER A 111 4.23 -9.87 -10.99
N LEU A 112 3.08 -9.80 -11.69
CA LEU A 112 2.73 -8.63 -12.48
C LEU A 112 2.56 -7.35 -11.63
N ALA A 113 2.06 -7.46 -10.39
CA ALA A 113 2.01 -6.32 -9.48
C ALA A 113 3.41 -5.81 -9.11
N VAL A 114 4.34 -6.74 -8.89
CA VAL A 114 5.75 -6.42 -8.63
C VAL A 114 6.37 -5.69 -9.81
N ASP A 115 6.14 -6.17 -11.03
CA ASP A 115 6.69 -5.56 -12.25
C ASP A 115 6.16 -4.14 -12.48
N VAL A 116 4.86 -3.94 -12.30
CA VAL A 116 4.25 -2.58 -12.38
C VAL A 116 4.83 -1.67 -11.30
N CYS A 117 4.99 -2.13 -10.06
CA CYS A 117 5.61 -1.30 -9.02
C CYS A 117 7.04 -0.88 -9.39
N LYS A 118 7.85 -1.78 -9.96
CA LYS A 118 9.21 -1.46 -10.44
C LYS A 118 9.17 -0.42 -11.57
N GLU A 119 8.28 -0.57 -12.54
CA GLU A 119 8.14 0.35 -13.67
C GLU A 119 7.77 1.78 -13.23
N PHE A 120 6.87 1.89 -12.24
CA PHE A 120 6.33 3.17 -11.77
C PHE A 120 7.03 3.73 -10.51
N ASP A 121 8.16 3.14 -10.10
CA ASP A 121 8.95 3.57 -8.93
C ASP A 121 8.16 3.63 -7.61
N VAL A 122 7.22 2.69 -7.44
CA VAL A 122 6.40 2.52 -6.23
C VAL A 122 6.99 1.43 -5.35
N GLY A 123 7.20 1.71 -4.06
CA GLY A 123 7.64 0.72 -3.08
C GLY A 123 6.58 -0.37 -2.90
N LEU A 124 6.96 -1.64 -2.90
CA LEU A 124 6.03 -2.74 -2.62
C LEU A 124 6.54 -3.65 -1.52
N ALA A 125 5.79 -3.73 -0.43
CA ALA A 125 5.99 -4.68 0.66
C ALA A 125 4.81 -5.66 0.76
N GLY A 126 5.11 -6.93 0.97
CA GLY A 126 4.15 -8.00 1.20
C GLY A 126 4.40 -8.69 2.53
N TYR A 127 3.45 -9.54 2.92
CA TYR A 127 3.53 -10.33 4.16
C TYR A 127 3.85 -9.51 5.42
N VAL A 128 3.32 -8.28 5.49
CA VAL A 128 3.48 -7.38 6.65
C VAL A 128 2.63 -7.89 7.80
N ARG A 129 3.21 -8.71 8.68
CA ARG A 129 2.55 -9.31 9.85
C ARG A 129 3.57 -9.92 10.80
N GLY A 130 3.19 -10.03 12.08
CA GLY A 130 4.01 -10.72 13.08
C GLY A 130 5.43 -10.12 13.22
N GLY A 131 5.55 -8.80 13.11
CA GLY A 131 6.82 -8.08 13.20
C GLY A 131 7.76 -8.25 11.99
N LYS A 132 7.26 -8.80 10.87
CA LYS A 132 8.05 -9.04 9.65
C LYS A 132 7.36 -8.44 8.44
N MET A 133 8.15 -8.14 7.42
CA MET A 133 7.70 -7.76 6.08
C MET A 133 8.72 -8.23 5.04
N GLU A 134 8.26 -8.43 3.82
CA GLU A 134 9.09 -8.79 2.67
C GLU A 134 8.98 -7.70 1.60
N ILE A 135 10.10 -7.34 0.98
CA ILE A 135 10.12 -6.27 -0.02
C ILE A 135 10.21 -6.89 -1.41
N TYR A 136 9.29 -6.48 -2.27
CA TYR A 136 9.15 -7.00 -3.62
C TYR A 136 9.58 -5.98 -4.69
N ALA A 137 9.43 -4.68 -4.42
CA ALA A 137 9.85 -3.62 -5.35
C ALA A 137 10.36 -2.38 -4.61
N ASN A 138 11.33 -1.69 -5.23
CA ASN A 138 11.83 -0.37 -4.85
C ASN A 138 12.16 -0.22 -3.35
N PRO A 139 13.13 -1.01 -2.82
CA PRO A 139 13.49 -1.01 -1.39
C PRO A 139 13.93 0.34 -0.84
N HIS A 140 14.41 1.25 -1.71
CA HIS A 140 14.79 2.61 -1.32
C HIS A 140 13.61 3.41 -0.74
N ARG A 141 12.35 3.02 -1.00
CA ARG A 141 11.15 3.60 -0.38
C ARG A 141 10.94 3.16 1.08
N PHE A 142 11.69 2.17 1.56
CA PHE A 142 11.52 1.56 2.87
C PHE A 142 12.71 1.75 3.83
N GLY A 143 13.72 2.52 3.43
CA GLY A 143 14.86 2.86 4.30
C GLY A 143 15.75 1.65 4.59
N VAL A 144 15.68 0.63 3.74
CA VAL A 144 16.49 -0.58 3.83
C VAL A 144 17.28 -0.82 2.54
N CYS A 145 18.52 -1.25 2.67
CA CYS A 145 19.30 -1.79 1.56
C CYS A 145 18.94 -3.27 1.42
N HIS A 146 18.03 -3.60 0.49
CA HIS A 146 17.67 -4.95 0.01
C HIS A 146 17.68 -6.13 1.03
N THR A 147 16.50 -6.69 1.28
CA THR A 147 16.37 -8.09 1.74
C THR A 147 15.59 -8.87 0.69
N VAL A 148 16.30 -9.42 -0.30
CA VAL A 148 15.74 -10.44 -1.20
C VAL A 148 15.91 -11.78 -0.50
N LYS A 149 14.81 -12.52 -0.28
CA LYS A 149 14.90 -13.98 -0.22
C LYS A 149 14.76 -14.46 -1.65
N ASP A 150 15.88 -14.87 -2.24
CA ASP A 150 15.86 -15.65 -3.46
C ASP A 150 15.08 -16.93 -3.23
N GLY A 151 14.18 -17.24 -4.16
CA GLY A 151 13.74 -18.59 -4.46
C GLY A 151 12.77 -19.27 -3.49
N THR A 152 11.53 -19.45 -3.93
CA THR A 152 10.94 -20.81 -3.99
C THR A 152 10.03 -20.90 -5.21
#